data_AF-A0A9E5CFE8-F1
#
_entry.id   AF-A0A9E5CFE8-F1
#
_cell.length_a   1.000
_cell.length_b   1.000
_cell.length_c   1.000
_cell.angle_alpha   90.00
_cell.angle_beta   90.00
_cell.angle_gamma   90.00
#
_symmetry.space_group_name_H-M   'P 1'
#
loop_
_entity.id
_entity.type
_entity.pdbx_description
1 polymer ?
#
loop_
_entity_poly.entity_id
_entity_poly.type
_entity_poly.pdbx_seq_one_letter_code
_entity_poly.pdbx_strand_id
1 'polypeptide(L)'
;MKFEGLSEARSLLGIRDYRLLLISNPLMFAGIQIRNMSQSWLVLEETGSSIWVGIIGAAPAVGIVSLVLLGGAIADRSNRRLMLYRSKIVLAALAFVTA
;
A
#
# COMPACT_ATOMS: atom_id res chain seq x y z
N MET A 1 27.45 -11.90 -20.08
CA MET A 1 26.42 -11.10 -19.39
C MET A 1 27.04 -10.60 -18.09
N LYS A 2 27.79 -9.49 -18.15
CA LYS A 2 28.58 -8.99 -17.01
C LYS A 2 27.62 -8.38 -15.99
N PHE A 3 27.97 -8.53 -14.71
CA PHE A 3 27.24 -8.03 -13.54
C PHE A 3 27.24 -6.49 -13.46
N GLU A 4 26.67 -5.79 -14.45
CA GLU A 4 26.52 -4.33 -14.46
C GLU A 4 25.41 -3.85 -13.49
N GLY A 5 24.47 -4.73 -13.15
CA GLY A 5 23.36 -4.39 -12.26
C GLY A 5 23.78 -4.07 -10.82
N LEU A 6 24.90 -4.60 -10.32
CA LEU A 6 25.36 -4.32 -8.95
C LEU A 6 25.95 -2.90 -8.81
N SER A 7 26.65 -2.41 -9.84
CA SER A 7 27.16 -1.04 -9.85
C SER A 7 26.04 -0.01 -10.00
N GLU A 8 25.02 -0.32 -10.81
CA GLU A 8 23.84 0.51 -10.98
C GLU A 8 22.96 0.52 -9.73
N ALA A 9 22.74 -0.62 -9.08
CA ALA A 9 22.02 -0.67 -7.81
C ALA A 9 22.72 0.18 -6.73
N ARG A 10 24.06 0.15 -6.69
CA ARG A 10 24.85 0.98 -5.77
C ARG A 10 24.73 2.46 -6.09
N SER A 11 24.68 2.86 -7.36
CA SER A 11 24.49 4.27 -7.74
C SER A 11 23.10 4.77 -7.40
N LEU A 12 22.06 3.95 -7.57
CA LEU A 12 20.68 4.26 -7.16
C LEU A 12 20.57 4.44 -5.64
N LEU A 13 21.24 3.59 -4.86
CA LEU A 13 21.33 3.73 -3.41
C LEU A 13 22.11 4.99 -2.97
N GLY A 14 22.87 5.64 -3.85
CA GLY A 14 23.48 6.94 -3.57
C GLY A 14 22.44 8.07 -3.47
N ILE A 15 21.26 7.91 -4.08
CA ILE A 15 20.20 8.92 -4.12
C ILE A 15 19.36 8.81 -2.83
N ARG A 16 19.38 9.88 -2.01
CA ARG A 16 18.64 9.93 -0.73
C ARG A 16 17.15 9.63 -0.88
N ASP A 17 16.49 10.28 -1.84
CA ASP A 17 15.04 10.12 -2.06
C ASP A 17 14.69 8.70 -2.47
N TYR A 18 15.54 8.06 -3.29
CA TYR A 18 15.36 6.67 -3.68
C TYR A 18 15.47 5.72 -2.49
N ARG A 19 16.47 5.91 -1.61
CA ARG A 19 16.61 5.12 -0.37
C ARG A 19 15.39 5.26 0.54
N LEU A 20 14.86 6.47 0.69
CA LEU A 20 13.66 6.72 1.50
C LEU A 20 12.44 6.01 0.91
N LEU A 21 12.26 6.08 -0.41
CA LEU A 21 11.20 5.34 -1.11
C LEU A 21 11.37 3.82 -0.94
N LEU A 22 12.60 3.32 -1.08
CA LEU A 22 12.92 1.89 -0.99
C LEU A 22 12.63 1.32 0.39
N ILE A 23 12.92 2.06 1.47
CA ILE A 23 12.69 1.60 2.85
C ILE A 23 11.22 1.81 3.26
N SER A 24 10.63 2.95 2.91
CA SER A 24 9.25 3.26 3.33
C SER A 24 8.21 2.34 2.71
N ASN A 25 8.40 1.92 1.45
CA ASN A 25 7.41 1.10 0.75
C ASN A 25 7.18 -0.29 1.38
N PRO A 26 8.23 -1.11 1.67
CA PRO A 26 8.05 -2.39 2.33
C PRO A 26 7.55 -2.25 3.77
N LEU A 27 8.00 -1.23 4.52
CA LEU A 27 7.48 -0.96 5.87
C LEU A 27 5.98 -0.69 5.86
N MET A 28 5.54 0.19 4.95
CA MET A 28 4.12 0.49 4.76
C MET A 28 3.33 -0.74 4.35
N PHE A 29 3.85 -1.54 3.41
CA PHE A 29 3.21 -2.76 2.95
C PHE A 29 3.08 -3.80 4.07
N ALA A 30 4.14 -4.00 4.86
CA ALA A 30 4.11 -4.88 6.02
C ALA A 30 3.04 -4.45 7.03
N GLY A 31 2.94 -3.15 7.34
CA GLY A 31 1.90 -2.64 8.23
C GLY A 31 0.48 -2.90 7.72
N ILE A 32 0.24 -2.76 6.41
CA ILE A 32 -1.05 -3.10 5.79
C ILE A 32 -1.36 -4.59 5.96
N GLN A 33 -0.39 -5.47 5.71
CA GLN A 33 -0.63 -6.90 5.81
C GLN A 33 -0.83 -7.38 7.24
N ILE A 34 -0.09 -6.84 8.20
CA ILE A 34 -0.32 -7.11 9.62
C ILE A 34 -1.75 -6.74 10.00
N ARG A 35 -2.21 -5.53 9.60
CA ARG A 35 -3.59 -5.09 9.86
C ARG A 35 -4.62 -6.02 9.22
N ASN A 36 -4.41 -6.44 7.97
CA ASN A 36 -5.32 -7.36 7.28
C ASN A 36 -5.42 -8.72 8.00
N MET A 37 -4.29 -9.26 8.46
CA MET A 37 -4.25 -10.50 9.24
C MET A 37 -4.94 -10.35 10.59
N SER A 38 -4.68 -9.25 11.31
CA SER A 38 -5.34 -8.94 12.58
C SER A 38 -6.85 -8.80 12.42
N GLN A 39 -7.32 -8.10 11.39
CA GLN A 39 -8.74 -7.96 11.11
C GLN A 39 -9.40 -9.31 10.77
N SER A 40 -8.72 -10.15 9.98
CA SER A 40 -9.21 -11.48 9.63
C SER A 40 -9.34 -12.38 10.87
N TRP A 41 -8.35 -12.30 11.77
CA TRP A 41 -8.39 -13.02 13.05
C TRP A 41 -9.52 -12.54 13.94
N LEU A 42 -9.68 -11.22 14.10
CA LEU A 42 -10.74 -10.64 14.92
C LEU A 42 -12.13 -11.06 14.44
N VAL A 43 -12.37 -11.04 13.13
CA VAL A 43 -13.64 -11.52 12.56
C VAL A 43 -13.89 -12.98 12.88
N LEU A 44 -12.85 -13.82 12.80
CA LEU A 44 -12.97 -15.23 13.09
C LEU A 44 -13.31 -15.47 14.57
N GLU A 45 -12.71 -14.71 15.48
CA GLU A 45 -12.97 -14.78 16.92
C GLU A 45 -14.41 -14.36 17.26
N GLU A 46 -14.89 -13.28 16.67
CA GLU A 46 -16.23 -12.74 16.92
C GLU A 46 -17.35 -13.57 16.26
N THR A 47 -17.12 -14.10 15.05
CA THR A 47 -18.16 -14.80 14.27
C THR A 47 -18.07 -16.32 14.33
N GLY A 48 -16.91 -16.88 14.69
CA GLY A 48 -16.61 -18.32 14.65
C GLY A 48 -16.65 -18.93 13.24
N SER A 49 -16.75 -18.14 12.17
CA SER A 49 -16.98 -18.64 10.81
C SER A 49 -16.02 -18.03 9.79
N SER A 50 -15.31 -18.92 9.07
CA SER A 50 -14.37 -18.55 8.01
C SER A 50 -15.02 -17.88 6.80
N ILE A 51 -16.34 -18.03 6.63
CA ILE A 51 -17.08 -17.37 5.54
C ILE A 51 -17.10 -15.86 5.74
N TRP A 52 -17.33 -15.39 6.97
CA TRP A 52 -17.34 -13.97 7.29
C TRP A 52 -15.96 -13.32 7.11
N VAL A 53 -14.89 -14.05 7.44
CA VAL A 53 -13.51 -13.62 7.16
C VAL A 53 -13.31 -13.39 5.67
N GLY A 54 -13.79 -14.30 4.81
CA GLY A 54 -13.71 -14.15 3.36
C GLY A 54 -14.51 -12.94 2.84
N ILE A 55 -15.75 -12.75 3.33
CA ILE A 55 -16.60 -11.63 2.92
C ILE A 55 -15.97 -10.29 3.31
N ILE A 56 -15.53 -10.16 4.57
CA ILE A 56 -14.93 -8.92 5.08
C ILE A 56 -13.58 -8.65 4.40
N GLY A 57 -12.77 -9.69 4.17
CA GLY A 57 -11.53 -9.57 3.42
C GLY A 57 -11.71 -9.15 1.96
N ALA A 58 -12.83 -9.53 1.34
CA ALA A 58 -13.17 -9.15 -0.03
C ALA A 58 -13.84 -7.77 -0.15
N ALA A 59 -14.42 -7.23 0.93
CA ALA A 59 -15.15 -5.96 0.91
C ALA A 59 -14.34 -4.77 0.31
N PRO A 60 -13.03 -4.60 0.58
CA PRO A 60 -12.24 -3.54 -0.03
C PRO A 60 -12.20 -3.58 -1.56
N ALA A 61 -12.36 -4.76 -2.18
CA ALA A 61 -12.35 -4.91 -3.64
C ALA A 61 -13.47 -4.11 -4.29
N VAL A 62 -14.64 -4.00 -3.65
CA VAL A 62 -15.77 -3.21 -4.16
C VAL A 62 -15.37 -1.73 -4.27
N GLY A 63 -14.74 -1.18 -3.22
CA GLY A 63 -14.26 0.19 -3.22
C GLY A 63 -13.19 0.43 -4.28
N ILE A 64 -12.25 -0.51 -4.42
CA ILE A 64 -11.20 -0.44 -5.45
C ILE A 64 -11.82 -0.45 -6.85
N VAL A 65 -12.65 -1.43 -7.18
CA VAL A 65 -13.27 -1.55 -8.51
C VAL A 65 -14.11 -0.33 -8.84
N SER A 66 -14.86 0.20 -7.86
CA SER A 66 -15.69 1.39 -8.07
C SER A 66 -14.87 2.65 -8.34
N LEU A 67 -13.68 2.77 -7.74
CA LEU A 67 -12.86 3.97 -7.80
C LEU A 67 -11.65 3.87 -8.75
N VAL A 68 -11.30 2.68 -9.25
CA VAL A 68 -10.05 2.47 -10.02
C VAL A 68 -10.01 3.31 -11.28
N LEU A 69 -11.13 3.45 -11.99
CA LEU A 69 -11.20 4.23 -13.22
C LEU A 69 -11.01 5.72 -12.95
N LEU A 70 -11.67 6.24 -11.92
CA LEU A 70 -11.52 7.63 -11.48
C LEU A 70 -10.10 7.90 -10.98
N GLY A 71 -9.56 6.99 -10.16
CA GLY A 71 -8.20 7.06 -9.65
C GLY A 71 -7.16 7.07 -10.78
N GLY A 72 -7.35 6.23 -11.81
CA GLY A 72 -6.50 6.20 -13.00
C GLY A 72 -6.53 7.50 -13.79
N ALA A 73 -7.73 8.02 -14.08
CA ALA A 73 -7.89 9.28 -14.80
C ALA A 73 -7.26 10.48 -14.04
N ILE A 74 -7.36 10.48 -12.71
CA ILE A 74 -6.68 11.48 -11.86
C ILE A 74 -5.17 11.29 -11.89
N ALA A 75 -4.68 10.05 -11.85
CA ALA A 75 -3.27 9.73 -11.84
C ALA A 75 -2.56 10.18 -13.12
N ASP A 76 -3.19 9.97 -14.28
CA ASP A 76 -2.64 10.34 -15.59
C ASP A 76 -2.47 11.85 -15.76
N ARG A 77 -3.34 12.64 -15.13
CA ARG A 77 -3.33 14.11 -15.21
C ARG A 77 -2.50 14.77 -14.11
N SER A 78 -2.07 14.01 -13.11
CA SER A 78 -1.41 14.54 -11.92
C SER A 78 0.10 14.55 -12.05
N ASN A 79 0.75 15.55 -11.45
CA ASN A 79 2.20 15.52 -11.28
C ASN A 79 2.59 14.35 -10.37
N ARG A 80 3.45 13.46 -10.86
CA ARG A 80 3.87 12.22 -10.19
C ARG A 80 4.38 12.44 -8.76
N ARG A 81 5.17 13.50 -8.52
CA ARG A 81 5.70 13.81 -7.18
C ARG A 81 4.59 14.24 -6.22
N LEU A 82 3.71 15.13 -6.66
CA LEU A 82 2.61 15.62 -5.83
C LEU A 82 1.58 14.53 -5.55
N MET A 83 1.29 13.69 -6.53
CA MET A 83 0.43 12.52 -6.36
C MET A 83 0.98 11.55 -5.31
N LEU A 84 2.29 11.30 -5.35
CA LEU A 84 2.94 10.45 -4.36
C LEU A 84 2.81 11.03 -2.94
N TYR A 85 3.10 12.32 -2.73
CA TYR A 85 2.93 12.93 -1.40
C TYR A 85 1.48 12.92 -0.93
N ARG A 86 0.53 13.30 -1.78
CA ARG A 86 -0.91 13.33 -1.44
C ARG A 86 -1.43 11.96 -1.06
N SER A 87 -1.12 10.92 -1.84
CA SER A 87 -1.54 9.55 -1.53
C SER A 87 -0.98 9.06 -0.19
N LYS A 88 0.28 9.37 0.12
CA LYS A 88 0.89 9.00 1.42
C LYS A 88 0.24 9.76 2.59
N ILE A 89 -0.05 11.05 2.43
CA ILE A 89 -0.73 11.85 3.47
C ILE A 89 -2.15 11.32 3.72
N VAL A 90 -2.91 11.05 2.66
CA VAL A 90 -4.27 10.49 2.78
C VAL A 90 -4.23 9.14 3.47
N LEU A 91 -3.30 8.25 3.08
CA LEU A 91 -3.14 6.94 3.72
C LEU A 91 -2.79 7.08 5.20
N ALA A 92 -1.86 7.98 5.56
CA ALA A 92 -1.48 8.21 6.94
C ALA A 92 -2.63 8.77 7.79
N ALA A 93 -3.41 9.69 7.24
CA ALA A 93 -4.58 10.25 7.90
C ALA A 93 -5.66 9.18 8.13
N LEU A 94 -5.97 8.37 7.11
CA LEU A 94 -6.92 7.27 7.25
C LEU A 94 -6.45 6.23 8.27
N ALA A 95 -5.17 5.86 8.22
CA ALA A 95 -4.59 4.93 9.19
C ALA A 95 -4.72 5.47 10.62
N PHE A 96 -4.46 6.75 10.85
CA PHE A 96 -4.61 7.40 12.15
C PHE A 96 -6.06 7.41 12.64
N VAL A 97 -7.04 7.61 11.74
CA VAL A 97 -8.47 7.58 12.11
C VAL A 97 -8.95 6.16 12.46
N THR A 98 -8.36 5.14 11.84
CA THR A 98 -8.73 3.72 12.06
C THR A 98 -7.88 3.00 13.12
N ALA A 99 -6.83 3.65 13.62
CA ALA A 99 -5.93 3.11 14.65
C ALA A 99 -6.50 3.35 16.05
#